data_AF-A0A967TK29-F1
#
_entry.id   AF-A0A967TK29-F1
#
_cell.length_a   1.000
_cell.length_b   1.000
_cell.length_c   1.000
_cell.angle_alpha   90.00
_cell.angle_beta   90.00
_cell.angle_gamma   90.00
#
_symmetry.space_group_name_H-M   'P 1'
#
loop_
_entity.id
_entity.type
_entity.pdbx_description
1 polymer ?
#
loop_
_entity_poly.entity_id
_entity_poly.type
_entity_poly.pdbx_seq_one_letter_code
_entity_poly.pdbx_strand_id
1 'polypeptide(L)'
;MDWIWAHPVTPGYFEALGATFVEGRAFDDAEAREGPTPIVVNDVAARELAGGDGLVGRAVRFGPRELRVVGIVEGIRHWGADQPVEPEFYVPYRREGTWRSGLTFAVRGAPAPGGDALRRAVEEAAPRAIVSAVRPMTDVMSSALARERFYTLLLGAFAGTALLLAAAGLSGTLLYDVRRRRHELGVRMALGAPAGRLVRRIVGGGLLTVAGGAALGLLAYWPLARHLQELVPGVEPGHPVALAGFAAVIAGSALLATWIPARLAAGTDPAAILR
;
A
#
# COMPACT_ATOMS: atom_id res chain seq x y z
N MET A 1 11.30 -17.64 -26.24
CA MET A 1 10.00 -17.29 -25.60
C MET A 1 10.12 -17.89 -24.23
N ASP A 2 10.64 -17.09 -23.31
CA ASP A 2 11.23 -17.55 -22.03
C ASP A 2 10.12 -17.58 -20.97
N TRP A 3 9.31 -18.63 -21.01
CA TRP A 3 8.37 -18.94 -19.93
C TRP A 3 9.15 -19.74 -18.88
N ILE A 4 9.32 -19.19 -17.68
CA ILE A 4 10.29 -19.73 -16.71
C ILE A 4 9.63 -20.58 -15.60
N TRP A 5 8.30 -20.55 -15.44
CA TRP A 5 7.67 -21.19 -14.27
C TRP A 5 6.56 -22.17 -14.62
N ALA A 6 6.96 -23.46 -14.68
CA ALA A 6 6.03 -24.58 -14.57
C ALA A 6 5.78 -24.85 -13.08
N HIS A 7 4.53 -24.87 -12.65
CA HIS A 7 4.15 -25.23 -11.29
C HIS A 7 3.56 -26.66 -11.27
N PRO A 8 4.31 -27.68 -10.80
CA PRO A 8 3.76 -29.01 -10.61
C PRO A 8 2.79 -28.97 -9.41
N VAL A 9 1.50 -29.13 -9.69
CA VAL A 9 0.44 -29.06 -8.68
C VAL A 9 -0.47 -30.27 -8.74
N THR A 10 -1.14 -30.58 -7.64
CA THR A 10 -2.22 -31.56 -7.59
C THR A 10 -3.54 -30.92 -8.02
N PRO A 11 -4.53 -31.70 -8.50
CA PRO A 11 -5.84 -31.15 -8.87
C PRO A 11 -6.49 -30.31 -7.76
N GLY A 12 -6.39 -30.77 -6.50
CA GLY A 12 -6.93 -30.09 -5.33
C GLY A 12 -6.21 -28.79 -4.93
N TYR A 13 -5.11 -28.43 -5.59
CA TYR A 13 -4.36 -27.20 -5.31
C TYR A 13 -5.22 -25.94 -5.53
N PHE A 14 -5.93 -25.87 -6.66
CA PHE A 14 -6.76 -24.72 -7.02
C PHE A 14 -7.90 -24.54 -6.03
N GLU A 15 -8.54 -25.64 -5.61
CA GLU A 15 -9.57 -25.63 -4.58
C GLU A 15 -9.00 -25.22 -3.22
N ALA A 16 -7.83 -25.74 -2.83
CA ALA A 16 -7.18 -25.37 -1.57
C ALA A 16 -6.89 -23.87 -1.52
N LEU A 17 -6.38 -23.27 -2.60
CA LEU A 17 -6.14 -21.83 -2.68
C LEU A 17 -7.41 -21.00 -2.94
N GLY A 18 -8.50 -21.63 -3.39
CA GLY A 18 -9.74 -20.94 -3.75
C GLY A 18 -9.59 -20.14 -5.03
N ALA A 19 -8.79 -20.66 -5.96
CA ALA A 19 -8.55 -20.03 -7.25
C ALA A 19 -9.81 -20.12 -8.12
N THR A 20 -10.13 -19.03 -8.82
CA THR A 20 -11.28 -18.92 -9.70
C THR A 20 -10.90 -19.30 -11.13
N PHE A 21 -11.63 -20.22 -11.75
CA PHE A 21 -11.46 -20.52 -13.17
C PHE A 21 -12.23 -19.49 -14.01
N VAL A 22 -11.52 -18.86 -14.94
CA VAL A 22 -12.11 -17.97 -15.95
C VAL A 22 -12.80 -18.82 -17.02
N GLU A 23 -12.14 -19.90 -17.45
CA GLU A 23 -12.65 -20.81 -18.47
C GLU A 23 -12.12 -22.23 -18.23
N GLY A 24 -12.90 -23.25 -18.61
CA GLY A 24 -12.49 -24.64 -18.50
C GLY A 24 -12.47 -25.17 -17.06
N ARG A 25 -11.51 -26.05 -16.75
CA ARG A 25 -11.44 -26.75 -15.46
C ARG A 25 -10.01 -27.13 -15.08
N ALA A 26 -9.85 -27.59 -13.83
CA ALA A 26 -8.64 -28.27 -13.41
C ALA A 26 -8.45 -29.60 -14.17
N PHE A 27 -7.19 -30.03 -14.28
CA PHE A 27 -6.84 -31.36 -14.80
C PHE A 27 -7.14 -32.44 -13.77
N ASP A 28 -7.47 -33.63 -14.26
CA ASP A 28 -7.58 -34.84 -13.43
C ASP A 28 -6.24 -35.61 -13.42
N ASP A 29 -5.94 -36.28 -12.31
CA ASP A 29 -4.79 -37.16 -12.17
C ASP A 29 -4.86 -38.37 -13.13
N ALA A 30 -6.06 -38.81 -13.50
CA ALA A 30 -6.25 -39.88 -14.47
C ALA A 30 -5.84 -39.43 -15.88
N GLU A 31 -6.29 -38.24 -16.30
CA GLU A 31 -5.98 -37.64 -17.60
C GLU A 31 -4.49 -37.28 -17.75
N ALA A 32 -3.81 -37.04 -16.63
CA ALA A 32 -2.38 -36.75 -16.64
C ALA A 32 -1.52 -37.95 -17.09
N ARG A 33 -2.00 -39.19 -16.93
CA ARG A 33 -1.22 -40.41 -17.20
C ARG A 33 -1.20 -40.82 -18.67
N GLU A 34 -2.25 -40.51 -19.42
CA GLU A 34 -2.45 -40.99 -20.79
C GLU A 34 -2.71 -39.82 -21.76
N GLY A 35 -1.92 -39.71 -22.83
CA GLY A 35 -2.08 -38.68 -23.87
C GLY A 35 -1.30 -37.37 -23.65
N PRO A 36 -1.66 -36.30 -24.39
CA PRO A 36 -1.03 -34.98 -24.27
C PRO A 36 -1.20 -34.40 -22.87
N THR A 37 -0.12 -33.87 -22.28
CA THR A 37 -0.12 -33.39 -20.89
C THR A 37 -1.15 -32.27 -20.71
N PRO A 38 -2.19 -32.45 -19.88
CA PRO A 38 -3.16 -31.40 -19.62
C PRO A 38 -2.51 -30.31 -18.77
N ILE A 39 -2.68 -29.05 -19.14
CA ILE A 39 -2.14 -27.89 -18.42
C ILE A 39 -3.24 -26.88 -18.12
N VAL A 40 -3.09 -26.16 -17.01
CA VAL A 40 -3.88 -24.98 -16.69
C VAL A 40 -2.95 -23.78 -16.84
N VAL A 41 -3.43 -22.69 -17.44
CA VAL A 41 -2.66 -21.44 -17.57
C VAL A 41 -3.36 -20.34 -16.78
N ASN A 42 -2.62 -19.32 -16.35
CA ASN A 42 -3.28 -18.14 -15.82
C ASN A 42 -3.82 -17.23 -16.93
N ASP A 43 -4.69 -16.29 -16.56
CA ASP A 43 -5.34 -15.34 -17.47
C ASP A 43 -4.35 -14.41 -18.17
N VAL A 44 -3.23 -14.07 -17.52
CA VAL A 44 -2.12 -13.29 -18.11
C VAL A 44 -1.46 -14.09 -19.24
N ALA A 45 -1.07 -15.34 -18.98
CA ALA A 45 -0.52 -16.25 -19.98
C ALA A 45 -1.49 -16.51 -21.11
N ALA A 46 -2.77 -16.70 -20.79
CA ALA A 46 -3.80 -16.91 -21.78
C ALA A 46 -3.93 -15.72 -22.73
N ARG A 47 -3.88 -14.48 -22.24
CA ARG A 47 -3.92 -13.28 -23.08
C ARG A 47 -2.73 -13.18 -24.04
N GLU A 48 -1.53 -13.54 -23.57
CA GLU A 48 -0.34 -13.55 -24.42
C GLU A 48 -0.36 -14.68 -25.47
N LEU A 49 -0.94 -15.84 -25.13
CA LEU A 49 -0.98 -17.01 -26.00
C LEU A 49 -2.18 -17.01 -26.98
N ALA A 50 -3.31 -16.42 -26.58
CA ALA A 50 -4.58 -16.55 -27.30
C ALA A 50 -4.67 -15.69 -28.56
N GLY A 51 -4.00 -14.54 -28.61
CA GLY A 51 -4.04 -13.63 -29.76
C GLY A 51 -5.45 -13.16 -30.19
N GLY A 52 -6.51 -13.49 -29.44
CA GLY A 52 -7.91 -13.18 -29.75
C GLY A 52 -8.90 -14.36 -29.68
N ASP A 53 -8.45 -15.63 -29.77
CA ASP A 53 -9.33 -16.82 -29.81
C ASP A 53 -9.16 -17.75 -28.60
N GLY A 54 -10.22 -18.50 -28.24
CA GLY A 54 -10.27 -19.37 -27.07
C GLY A 54 -9.09 -20.36 -26.96
N LEU A 55 -8.46 -20.41 -25.78
CA LEU A 55 -7.25 -21.22 -25.53
C LEU A 55 -7.57 -22.65 -25.07
N VAL A 56 -8.73 -22.86 -24.46
CA VAL A 56 -9.12 -24.15 -23.87
C VAL A 56 -9.34 -25.21 -24.97
N GLY A 57 -8.79 -26.40 -24.77
CA GLY A 57 -8.81 -27.52 -25.72
C GLY A 57 -7.66 -27.51 -26.73
N ARG A 58 -6.91 -26.41 -26.85
CA ARG A 58 -5.82 -26.28 -27.82
C ARG A 58 -4.54 -26.97 -27.36
N ALA A 59 -3.84 -27.55 -28.31
CA ALA A 59 -2.48 -28.04 -28.11
C ALA A 59 -1.47 -26.89 -28.29
N VAL A 60 -0.66 -26.65 -27.27
CA VAL A 60 0.43 -25.69 -27.24
C VAL A 60 1.74 -26.49 -27.20
N ARG A 61 2.66 -26.18 -28.12
CA ARG A 61 3.96 -26.85 -28.17
C ARG A 61 4.95 -26.10 -27.30
N PHE A 62 5.53 -26.79 -26.33
CA PHE A 62 6.53 -26.25 -25.43
C PHE A 62 7.82 -27.08 -25.54
N GLY A 63 8.80 -26.53 -26.27
CA GLY A 63 9.98 -27.29 -26.67
C GLY A 63 9.59 -28.56 -27.45
N PRO A 64 10.08 -29.75 -27.06
CA PRO A 64 9.73 -31.02 -27.72
C PRO A 64 8.38 -31.58 -27.27
N ARG A 65 7.66 -30.92 -26.34
CA ARG A 65 6.46 -31.46 -25.71
C ARG A 65 5.20 -30.81 -26.25
N GLU A 66 4.16 -31.61 -26.38
CA GLU A 66 2.82 -31.16 -26.72
C GLU A 66 1.96 -31.13 -25.45
N LEU A 67 1.52 -29.93 -25.07
CA LEU A 67 0.73 -29.66 -23.88
C LEU A 67 -0.68 -29.27 -24.34
N ARG A 68 -1.71 -29.70 -23.64
CA ARG A 68 -3.10 -29.37 -23.97
C ARG A 68 -3.68 -28.49 -22.88
N VAL A 69 -4.13 -27.30 -23.23
CA VAL A 69 -4.77 -26.38 -22.27
C VAL A 69 -6.15 -26.92 -21.93
N VAL A 70 -6.43 -27.14 -20.64
CA VAL A 70 -7.74 -27.62 -20.16
C VAL A 70 -8.50 -26.59 -19.34
N GLY A 71 -7.82 -25.53 -18.90
CA GLY A 71 -8.45 -24.45 -18.15
C GLY A 71 -7.57 -23.21 -18.06
N ILE A 72 -8.24 -22.09 -17.77
CA ILE A 72 -7.66 -20.78 -17.52
C ILE A 72 -8.09 -20.36 -16.11
N VAL A 73 -7.11 -20.04 -15.26
CA VAL A 73 -7.34 -19.59 -13.88
C VAL A 73 -6.99 -18.11 -13.74
N GLU A 74 -7.64 -17.40 -12.82
CA GLU A 74 -7.17 -16.05 -12.45
C GLU A 74 -5.73 -16.10 -11.93
N GLY A 75 -4.95 -15.07 -12.27
CA GLY A 75 -3.57 -14.88 -11.81
C GLY A 75 -3.39 -15.01 -10.30
N ILE A 76 -2.65 -16.03 -9.86
CA ILE A 76 -2.27 -16.21 -8.47
C ILE A 76 -0.96 -15.45 -8.20
N ARG A 77 -0.91 -14.67 -7.12
CA ARG A 77 0.28 -13.90 -6.73
C ARG A 77 1.19 -14.72 -5.83
N HIS A 78 2.17 -15.44 -6.40
CA HIS A 78 3.10 -16.27 -5.63
C HIS A 78 4.25 -15.49 -4.97
N TRP A 79 4.64 -14.33 -5.54
CA TRP A 79 5.88 -13.63 -5.17
C TRP A 79 5.70 -12.39 -4.31
N GLY A 80 4.46 -12.00 -4.01
CA GLY A 80 4.14 -10.80 -3.25
C GLY A 80 2.82 -10.18 -3.70
N ALA A 81 2.16 -9.44 -2.82
CA ALA A 81 0.94 -8.72 -3.17
C ALA A 81 1.22 -7.54 -4.11
N ASP A 82 2.42 -6.96 -3.99
CA ASP A 82 2.96 -5.83 -4.76
C ASP A 82 3.56 -6.24 -6.11
N GLN A 83 3.83 -7.52 -6.33
CA GLN A 83 4.42 -8.00 -7.58
C GLN A 83 3.34 -8.24 -8.65
N PRO A 84 3.65 -7.94 -9.92
CA PRO A 84 2.76 -8.30 -11.02
C PRO A 84 2.58 -9.81 -11.09
N VAL A 85 1.39 -10.23 -11.53
CA VAL A 85 1.18 -11.64 -11.87
C VAL A 85 1.96 -11.92 -13.15
N GLU A 86 2.96 -12.79 -13.06
CA GLU A 86 3.72 -13.23 -14.22
C GLU A 86 2.92 -14.27 -15.03
N PRO A 87 3.18 -14.41 -16.34
CA PRO A 87 2.59 -15.47 -17.14
C PRO A 87 3.04 -16.86 -16.66
N GLU A 88 2.10 -17.70 -16.23
CA GLU A 88 2.38 -18.99 -15.56
C GLU A 88 1.56 -20.14 -16.14
N PHE A 89 2.10 -21.35 -16.03
CA PHE A 89 1.37 -22.58 -16.32
C PHE A 89 1.56 -23.64 -15.23
N TYR A 90 0.50 -24.40 -15.02
CA TYR A 90 0.36 -25.43 -14.00
C TYR A 90 0.30 -26.79 -14.68
N VAL A 91 1.12 -27.72 -14.19
CA VAL A 91 1.24 -29.08 -14.72
C VAL A 91 0.90 -30.12 -13.66
N PRO A 92 0.42 -31.32 -14.04
CA PRO A 92 0.12 -32.36 -13.08
C PRO A 92 1.38 -32.85 -12.37
N TYR A 93 1.40 -32.68 -11.04
CA TYR A 93 2.51 -33.12 -10.18
C TYR A 93 2.89 -34.58 -10.42
N ARG A 94 1.92 -35.48 -10.60
CA ARG A 94 2.17 -36.92 -10.78
C ARG A 94 2.95 -37.27 -12.05
N ARG A 95 2.93 -36.41 -13.07
CA ARG A 95 3.62 -36.62 -14.33
C ARG A 95 5.00 -35.97 -14.33
N GLU A 96 5.09 -34.74 -13.82
CA GLU A 96 6.30 -33.93 -13.89
C GLU A 96 7.22 -34.10 -12.66
N GLY A 97 6.68 -34.55 -11.53
CA GLY A 97 7.38 -34.58 -10.25
C GLY A 97 7.78 -33.18 -9.77
N THR A 98 8.75 -33.10 -8.85
CA THR A 98 9.39 -31.83 -8.50
C THR A 98 10.83 -31.80 -8.97
N TRP A 99 11.22 -30.65 -9.51
CA TRP A 99 12.63 -30.34 -9.79
C TRP A 99 13.37 -29.82 -8.56
N ARG A 100 12.65 -29.57 -7.45
CA ARG A 100 13.16 -28.99 -6.21
C ARG A 100 13.10 -29.98 -5.05
N SER A 101 14.09 -29.90 -4.17
CA SER A 101 14.13 -30.55 -2.86
C SER A 101 13.19 -29.82 -1.88
N GLY A 102 11.93 -30.25 -1.85
CA GLY A 102 10.93 -29.74 -0.90
C GLY A 102 9.52 -29.72 -1.50
N LEU A 103 8.53 -30.08 -0.69
CA LEU A 103 7.11 -30.03 -1.06
C LEU A 103 6.42 -28.97 -0.22
N THR A 104 5.62 -28.13 -0.87
CA THR A 104 4.70 -27.21 -0.19
C THR A 104 3.29 -27.71 -0.39
N PHE A 105 2.58 -27.91 0.72
CA PHE A 105 1.20 -28.35 0.71
C PHE A 105 0.29 -27.18 1.07
N ALA A 106 -0.72 -26.95 0.24
CA ALA A 106 -1.85 -26.10 0.59
C ALA A 106 -2.98 -26.99 1.11
N VAL A 107 -3.52 -26.66 2.28
CA VAL A 107 -4.61 -27.42 2.92
C VAL A 107 -5.71 -26.44 3.28
N ARG A 108 -6.94 -26.75 2.87
CA ARG A 108 -8.16 -26.00 3.22
C ARG A 108 -8.95 -26.79 4.27
N GLY A 109 -9.32 -26.13 5.36
CA GLY A 109 -10.07 -26.75 6.46
C GLY A 109 -10.54 -25.72 7.49
N ALA A 110 -11.32 -26.17 8.47
CA ALA A 110 -11.77 -25.35 9.58
C ALA A 110 -10.56 -24.76 10.34
N PRO A 111 -10.66 -23.54 10.90
CA PRO A 111 -9.56 -22.88 11.59
C PRO A 111 -9.20 -23.67 12.85
N ALA A 112 -8.32 -24.65 12.70
CA ALA A 112 -7.75 -25.35 13.84
C ALA A 112 -6.78 -24.39 14.54
N PRO A 113 -6.88 -24.21 15.86
CA PRO A 113 -5.89 -23.47 16.61
C PRO A 113 -4.56 -24.23 16.51
N GLY A 114 -3.60 -23.64 15.82
CA GLY A 114 -2.22 -24.12 15.77
C GLY A 114 -1.96 -25.13 14.64
N GLY A 115 -0.96 -24.81 13.82
CA GLY A 115 -0.40 -25.73 12.83
C GLY A 115 0.16 -27.04 13.42
N ASP A 116 0.17 -27.19 14.74
CA ASP A 116 0.68 -28.35 15.48
C ASP A 116 -0.18 -29.61 15.31
N ALA A 117 -1.49 -29.48 15.12
CA ALA A 117 -2.34 -30.63 14.82
C ALA A 117 -2.05 -31.18 13.42
N LEU A 118 -1.90 -30.29 12.43
CA LEU A 118 -1.53 -30.68 11.07
C LEU A 118 -0.10 -31.22 11.02
N ARG A 119 0.84 -30.60 11.74
CA ARG A 119 2.21 -31.09 11.86
C ARG A 119 2.24 -32.52 12.39
N ARG A 120 1.54 -32.79 13.50
CA ARG A 120 1.44 -34.14 14.08
C ARG A 120 0.84 -35.15 13.09
N ALA A 121 -0.24 -34.80 12.41
CA ALA A 121 -0.86 -35.67 11.41
C ALA A 121 0.09 -36.01 10.25
N VAL A 122 0.92 -35.05 9.82
CA VAL A 122 1.94 -35.27 8.78
C VAL A 122 3.09 -36.14 9.30
N GLU A 123 3.56 -35.89 10.53
CA GLU A 123 4.62 -36.69 11.16
C GLU A 123 4.19 -38.14 11.39
N GLU A 124 2.91 -38.37 11.75
CA GLU A 124 2.32 -39.71 11.88
C GLU A 124 2.20 -40.42 10.53
N ALA A 125 1.69 -39.73 9.49
CA ALA A 125 1.51 -40.31 8.17
C ALA A 125 2.83 -40.51 7.41
N ALA A 126 3.83 -39.68 7.69
CA ALA A 126 5.13 -39.69 7.02
C ALA A 126 6.27 -39.42 8.03
N PRO A 127 6.73 -40.44 8.78
CA PRO A 127 7.73 -40.27 9.85
C PRO A 127 9.10 -39.75 9.40
N ARG A 128 9.40 -39.79 8.09
CA ARG A 128 10.64 -39.26 7.50
C ARG A 128 10.48 -37.84 6.93
N ALA A 129 9.27 -37.29 6.96
CA ALA A 129 9.02 -35.95 6.45
C ALA A 129 9.48 -34.91 7.47
N ILE A 130 10.29 -33.94 7.01
CA ILE A 130 10.67 -32.78 7.82
C ILE A 130 9.66 -31.68 7.55
N VAL A 131 8.77 -31.42 8.50
CA VAL A 131 7.81 -30.32 8.41
C VAL A 131 8.49 -29.02 8.81
N SER A 132 8.99 -28.27 7.83
CA SER A 132 9.74 -27.03 8.04
C SER A 132 8.91 -25.94 8.73
N ALA A 133 7.70 -25.68 8.23
CA ALA A 133 6.79 -24.71 8.81
C ALA A 133 5.34 -25.03 8.43
N VAL A 134 4.43 -24.93 9.40
CA VAL A 134 2.99 -24.87 9.16
C VAL A 134 2.57 -23.44 9.47
N ARG A 135 2.16 -22.69 8.44
CA ARG A 135 1.73 -21.31 8.58
C ARG A 135 0.30 -21.17 8.07
N PRO A 136 -0.62 -20.57 8.83
CA PRO A 136 -1.92 -20.22 8.30
C PRO A 136 -1.75 -19.20 7.18
N MET A 137 -2.66 -19.22 6.20
CA MET A 137 -2.59 -18.30 5.05
C MET A 137 -2.64 -16.83 5.52
N THR A 138 -3.33 -16.54 6.63
CA THR A 138 -3.35 -15.20 7.25
C THR A 138 -1.95 -14.70 7.65
N ASP A 139 -1.08 -15.60 8.13
CA ASP A 139 0.30 -15.24 8.53
C ASP A 139 1.20 -15.06 7.31
N VAL A 140 0.96 -15.86 6.27
CA VAL A 140 1.66 -15.70 4.98
C VAL A 140 1.29 -14.34 4.36
N MET A 141 0.01 -13.98 4.37
CA MET A 141 -0.44 -12.66 3.90
C MET A 141 0.06 -11.51 4.78
N SER A 142 0.02 -11.66 6.11
CA SER A 142 0.47 -10.62 7.03
C SER A 142 1.98 -10.37 6.94
N SER A 143 2.77 -11.43 6.74
CA SER A 143 4.22 -11.31 6.53
C SER A 143 4.58 -10.73 5.17
N ALA A 144 3.81 -11.01 4.12
CA ALA A 144 3.97 -10.35 2.82
C ALA A 144 3.77 -8.83 2.94
N LEU A 145 2.76 -8.40 3.71
CA LEU A 145 2.47 -6.97 3.92
C LEU A 145 3.29 -6.31 5.04
N ALA A 146 4.05 -7.09 5.81
CA ALA A 146 4.77 -6.57 6.99
C ALA A 146 5.84 -5.54 6.60
N ARG A 147 6.54 -5.77 5.49
CA ARG A 147 7.57 -4.87 4.96
C ARG A 147 6.97 -3.53 4.53
N GLU A 148 5.89 -3.56 3.77
CA GLU A 148 5.17 -2.36 3.34
C GLU A 148 4.63 -1.56 4.54
N ARG A 149 4.04 -2.26 5.52
CA ARG A 149 3.55 -1.62 6.77
C ARG A 149 4.69 -0.96 7.54
N PHE A 150 5.85 -1.60 7.63
CA PHE A 150 7.01 -1.04 8.31
C PHE A 150 7.48 0.25 7.63
N TYR A 151 7.64 0.25 6.30
CA TYR A 151 8.01 1.46 5.56
C TYR A 151 6.95 2.56 5.68
N THR A 152 5.67 2.20 5.59
CA THR A 152 4.55 3.15 5.74
C THR A 152 4.56 3.80 7.13
N LEU A 153 4.77 3.02 8.19
CA LEU A 153 4.86 3.54 9.56
C LEU A 153 6.09 4.44 9.74
N LEU A 154 7.24 4.04 9.19
CA LEU A 154 8.48 4.81 9.30
C LEU A 154 8.38 6.15 8.55
N LEU A 155 7.90 6.14 7.30
CA LEU A 155 7.64 7.35 6.52
C LEU A 155 6.57 8.21 7.18
N GLY A 156 5.51 7.60 7.73
CA GLY A 156 4.47 8.28 8.48
C GLY A 156 5.02 8.98 9.73
N ALA A 157 5.93 8.33 10.46
CA ALA A 157 6.61 8.93 11.60
C ALA A 157 7.49 10.12 11.19
N PHE A 158 8.27 10.00 10.11
CA PHE A 158 9.06 11.12 9.58
C PHE A 158 8.19 12.27 9.08
N ALA A 159 7.09 11.97 8.40
CA ALA A 159 6.15 12.99 7.93
C ALA A 159 5.47 13.69 9.11
N GLY A 160 5.11 12.94 10.16
CA GLY A 160 4.56 13.48 11.40
C GLY A 160 5.55 14.39 12.14
N THR A 161 6.81 13.99 12.29
CA THR A 161 7.84 14.83 12.93
C THR A 161 8.15 16.08 12.10
N ALA A 162 8.24 15.95 10.77
CA ALA A 162 8.41 17.09 9.86
C ALA A 162 7.24 18.08 9.97
N LEU A 163 5.99 17.58 10.07
CA LEU A 163 4.81 18.41 10.28
C LEU A 163 4.85 19.15 11.61
N LEU A 164 5.25 18.48 12.70
CA LEU A 164 5.40 19.11 14.01
C LEU A 164 6.47 20.20 13.98
N LEU A 165 7.63 19.95 13.35
CA LEU A 165 8.69 20.93 13.17
C LEU A 165 8.23 22.13 12.33
N ALA A 166 7.52 21.88 11.23
CA ALA A 166 6.94 22.92 10.40
C ALA A 166 5.91 23.77 11.17
N ALA A 167 5.01 23.13 11.92
CA ALA A 167 4.01 23.81 12.75
C ALA A 167 4.67 24.63 13.87
N ALA A 168 5.72 24.12 14.51
CA ALA A 168 6.47 24.84 15.53
C ALA A 168 7.22 26.05 14.95
N GLY A 169 7.90 25.88 13.80
CA GLY A 169 8.61 26.97 13.11
C GLY A 169 7.65 28.06 12.61
N LEU A 170 6.52 27.66 12.01
CA LEU A 170 5.47 28.57 11.60
C LEU A 170 4.86 29.31 12.79
N SER A 171 4.58 28.61 13.89
CA SER A 171 4.05 29.24 15.10
C SER A 171 5.05 30.25 15.67
N GLY A 172 6.33 29.91 15.73
CA GLY A 172 7.39 30.79 16.22
C GLY A 172 7.54 32.05 15.37
N THR A 173 7.55 31.91 14.04
CA THR A 173 7.64 33.05 13.11
C THR A 173 6.41 33.97 13.20
N LEU A 174 5.19 33.41 13.22
CA LEU A 174 3.97 34.20 13.38
C LEU A 174 3.90 34.90 14.75
N LEU A 175 4.27 34.21 15.84
CA LEU A 175 4.33 34.80 17.17
C LEU A 175 5.31 35.98 17.23
N TYR A 176 6.47 35.84 16.59
CA TYR A 176 7.46 36.91 16.48
C TYR A 176 6.91 38.13 15.73
N ASP A 177 6.22 37.91 14.61
CA ASP A 177 5.60 38.98 13.82
C ASP A 177 4.51 39.74 14.60
N VAL A 178 3.67 39.03 15.35
CA VAL A 178 2.64 39.68 16.20
C VAL A 178 3.29 40.51 17.30
N ARG A 179 4.37 40.00 17.92
CA ARG A 179 5.10 40.74 18.97
C ARG A 179 5.73 42.02 18.43
N ARG A 180 6.33 42.01 17.24
CA ARG A 180 6.88 43.23 16.61
C ARG A 180 5.81 44.29 16.35
N ARG A 181 4.59 43.86 16.01
CA ARG A 181 3.45 44.76 15.75
C ARG A 181 2.74 45.24 17.01
N ARG A 182 3.15 44.80 18.20
CA ARG A 182 2.45 45.11 19.47
C ARG A 182 2.42 46.61 19.78
N HIS A 183 3.52 47.33 19.48
CA HIS A 183 3.57 48.78 19.69
C HIS A 183 2.60 49.52 18.76
N GLU A 184 2.55 49.17 17.47
CA GLU A 184 1.58 49.73 16.52
C GLU A 184 0.12 49.48 16.96
N LEU A 185 -0.14 48.29 17.51
CA LEU A 185 -1.47 47.94 18.03
C LEU A 185 -1.83 48.80 19.24
N GLY A 186 -0.90 49.00 20.18
CA GLY A 186 -1.08 49.88 21.33
C GLY A 186 -1.43 51.32 20.93
N VAL A 187 -0.67 51.88 19.98
CA VAL A 187 -0.93 53.24 19.46
C VAL A 187 -2.31 53.31 18.77
N ARG A 188 -2.66 52.35 17.92
CA ARG A 188 -3.97 52.35 17.24
C ARG A 188 -5.14 52.18 18.21
N MET A 189 -4.98 51.39 19.26
CA MET A 189 -5.99 51.24 20.31
C MET A 189 -6.14 52.54 21.12
N ALA A 190 -5.03 53.22 21.44
CA ALA A 190 -5.06 54.53 22.10
C ALA A 190 -5.77 55.61 21.25
N LEU A 191 -5.70 55.50 19.92
CA LEU A 191 -6.44 56.33 18.96
C LEU A 191 -7.91 55.89 18.77
N GLY A 192 -8.41 54.92 19.55
CA GLY A 192 -9.81 54.49 19.54
C GLY A 192 -10.17 53.40 18.53
N ALA A 193 -9.18 52.71 17.93
CA ALA A 193 -9.48 51.62 17.01
C ALA A 193 -10.08 50.40 17.74
N PRO A 194 -11.16 49.79 17.20
CA PRO A 194 -11.78 48.63 17.86
C PRO A 194 -10.88 47.39 17.82
N ALA A 195 -10.62 46.83 19.00
CA ALA A 195 -9.81 45.62 19.24
C ALA A 195 -10.11 44.47 18.25
N GLY A 196 -11.38 44.15 18.02
CA GLY A 196 -11.79 43.07 17.12
C GLY A 196 -11.35 43.29 15.66
N ARG A 197 -11.33 44.54 15.18
CA ARG A 197 -10.88 44.87 13.81
C ARG A 197 -9.36 44.67 13.66
N LEU A 198 -8.60 44.98 14.70
CA LEU A 198 -7.16 44.78 14.74
C LEU A 198 -6.79 43.29 14.77
N VAL A 199 -7.44 42.50 15.64
CA VAL A 199 -7.25 41.04 15.71
C VAL A 199 -7.56 40.38 14.36
N ARG A 200 -8.69 40.72 13.74
CA ARG A 200 -9.07 40.17 12.43
C ARG A 200 -8.03 40.47 11.35
N ARG A 201 -7.43 41.67 11.36
CA ARG A 201 -6.39 42.05 10.40
C ARG A 201 -5.11 41.25 10.58
N ILE A 202 -4.71 40.99 11.83
CA ILE A 202 -3.52 40.17 12.15
C ILE A 202 -3.73 38.73 11.73
N VAL A 203 -4.85 38.13 12.15
CA VAL A 203 -5.20 36.75 11.82
C VAL A 203 -5.32 36.59 10.29
N GLY A 204 -6.01 37.51 9.61
CA GLY A 204 -6.13 37.49 8.16
C GLY A 204 -4.78 37.61 7.43
N GLY A 205 -3.87 38.46 7.92
CA GLY A 205 -2.52 38.55 7.37
C GLY A 205 -1.72 37.27 7.55
N GLY A 206 -1.76 36.66 8.74
CA GLY A 206 -1.08 35.39 9.00
C GLY A 206 -1.64 34.23 8.16
N LEU A 207 -2.97 34.12 8.08
CA LEU A 207 -3.62 33.12 7.24
C LEU A 207 -3.30 33.32 5.75
N LEU A 208 -3.18 34.56 5.28
CA LEU A 208 -2.78 34.85 3.90
C LEU A 208 -1.34 34.38 3.62
N THR A 209 -0.41 34.64 4.54
CA THR A 209 0.98 34.14 4.44
C THR A 209 1.00 32.61 4.37
N VAL A 210 0.21 31.95 5.21
CA VAL A 210 0.09 30.49 5.23
C VAL A 210 -0.54 29.96 3.95
N ALA A 211 -1.57 30.61 3.43
CA ALA A 211 -2.19 30.23 2.15
C ALA A 211 -1.18 30.35 1.00
N GLY A 212 -0.36 31.41 0.98
CA GLY A 212 0.72 31.57 0.00
C GLY A 212 1.78 30.47 0.11
N GLY A 213 2.24 30.16 1.32
CA GLY A 213 3.17 29.06 1.57
C GLY A 213 2.60 27.69 1.17
N ALA A 214 1.32 27.44 1.49
CA ALA A 214 0.63 26.21 1.11
C ALA A 214 0.48 26.08 -0.41
N ALA A 215 0.16 27.17 -1.11
CA ALA A 215 0.08 27.18 -2.57
C ALA A 215 1.45 26.85 -3.20
N LEU A 216 2.53 27.46 -2.74
CA LEU A 216 3.89 27.16 -3.20
C LEU A 216 4.29 25.72 -2.87
N GLY A 217 3.95 25.23 -1.67
CA GLY A 217 4.20 23.85 -1.26
C GLY A 217 3.48 22.85 -2.16
N LEU A 218 2.21 23.10 -2.51
CA LEU A 218 1.44 22.26 -3.43
C LEU A 218 2.02 22.29 -4.85
N LEU A 219 2.45 23.46 -5.33
CA LEU A 219 3.11 23.59 -6.64
C LEU A 219 4.42 22.80 -6.70
N ALA A 220 5.18 22.76 -5.61
CA ALA A 220 6.40 21.94 -5.52
C ALA A 220 6.11 20.45 -5.30
N TYR A 221 5.02 20.12 -4.61
CA TYR A 221 4.62 18.76 -4.29
C TYR A 221 4.33 17.93 -5.54
N TRP A 222 3.47 18.42 -6.44
CA TRP A 222 3.02 17.67 -7.61
C TRP A 222 4.13 17.13 -8.53
N PRO A 223 5.13 17.93 -8.96
CA PRO A 223 6.22 17.41 -9.80
C PRO A 223 7.09 16.40 -9.05
N LEU A 224 7.37 16.64 -7.75
CA LEU A 224 8.13 15.70 -6.92
C LEU A 224 7.40 14.38 -6.76
N ALA A 225 6.09 14.45 -6.52
CA ALA A 225 5.25 13.30 -6.31
C ALA A 225 5.19 12.44 -7.59
N ARG A 226 5.05 13.07 -8.77
CA ARG A 226 5.12 12.37 -10.06
C ARG A 226 6.46 11.69 -10.29
N HIS A 227 7.57 12.40 -10.03
CA HIS A 227 8.90 11.81 -10.18
C HIS A 227 9.12 10.60 -9.26
N LEU A 228 8.56 10.64 -8.04
CA LEU A 228 8.59 9.49 -7.13
C LEU A 228 7.78 8.28 -7.65
N GLN A 229 6.68 8.49 -8.38
CA GLN A 229 5.91 7.39 -8.98
C GLN A 229 6.72 6.64 -10.05
N GLU A 230 7.58 7.34 -10.77
CA GLU A 230 8.46 6.73 -11.79
C GLU A 230 9.51 5.82 -11.13
N LEU A 231 9.96 6.17 -9.92
CA LEU A 231 10.95 5.41 -9.16
C LEU A 231 10.33 4.25 -8.37
N VAL A 232 9.07 4.40 -7.95
CA VAL A 232 8.36 3.41 -7.11
C VAL A 232 6.97 3.13 -7.71
N PRO A 233 6.84 2.04 -8.49
CA PRO A 233 5.56 1.61 -9.04
C PRO A 233 4.53 1.36 -7.94
N GLY A 234 3.27 1.76 -8.17
CA GLY A 234 2.16 1.50 -7.25
C GLY A 234 1.88 2.60 -6.21
N VAL A 235 2.67 3.67 -6.15
CA VAL A 235 2.37 4.82 -5.29
C VAL A 235 1.43 5.79 -6.02
N GLU A 236 0.25 6.02 -5.45
CA GLU A 236 -0.66 7.08 -5.88
C GLU A 236 -0.41 8.38 -5.08
N PRO A 237 0.06 9.46 -5.73
CA PRO A 237 0.25 10.74 -5.10
C PRO A 237 -1.10 11.42 -4.89
N GLY A 238 -1.15 12.31 -3.91
CA GLY A 238 -2.29 13.20 -3.71
C GLY A 238 -3.41 12.60 -2.87
N HIS A 239 -3.12 11.68 -1.95
CA HIS A 239 -4.13 11.14 -1.04
C HIS A 239 -4.85 12.29 -0.31
N PRO A 240 -6.16 12.54 -0.59
CA PRO A 240 -6.81 13.80 -0.23
C PRO A 240 -6.92 13.96 1.29
N VAL A 241 -7.10 12.85 2.02
CA VAL A 241 -7.17 12.85 3.48
C VAL A 241 -5.84 13.28 4.10
N ALA A 242 -4.71 12.85 3.53
CA ALA A 242 -3.39 13.21 4.06
C ALA A 242 -3.15 14.70 3.84
N LEU A 243 -3.34 15.18 2.61
CA LEU A 243 -3.19 16.60 2.27
C LEU A 243 -4.11 17.50 3.10
N ALA A 244 -5.38 17.12 3.27
CA ALA A 244 -6.32 17.83 4.13
C ALA A 244 -5.88 17.83 5.60
N GLY A 245 -5.35 16.71 6.10
CA GLY A 245 -4.77 16.61 7.45
C GLY A 245 -3.57 17.55 7.65
N PHE A 246 -2.60 17.55 6.73
CA PHE A 246 -1.46 18.47 6.76
C PHE A 246 -1.93 19.94 6.74
N ALA A 247 -2.84 20.28 5.82
CA ALA A 247 -3.39 21.62 5.71
C ALA A 247 -4.13 22.05 6.99
N ALA A 248 -4.92 21.17 7.59
CA ALA A 248 -5.64 21.45 8.83
C ALA A 248 -4.70 21.70 10.02
N VAL A 249 -3.63 20.92 10.17
CA VAL A 249 -2.64 21.10 11.24
C VAL A 249 -1.86 22.41 11.05
N ILE A 250 -1.46 22.73 9.82
CA ILE A 250 -0.75 23.99 9.52
C ILE A 250 -1.69 25.19 9.73
N ALA A 251 -2.91 25.16 9.20
CA ALA A 251 -3.87 26.24 9.36
C ALA A 251 -4.28 26.42 10.84
N GLY A 252 -4.49 25.32 11.56
CA GLY A 252 -4.80 25.32 12.99
C GLY A 252 -3.66 25.91 13.83
N SER A 253 -2.42 25.49 13.58
CA SER A 253 -1.26 26.04 14.29
C SER A 253 -1.06 27.53 14.01
N ALA A 254 -1.22 27.97 12.76
CA ALA A 254 -1.18 29.38 12.39
C ALA A 254 -2.30 30.22 13.01
N LEU A 255 -3.51 29.69 13.04
CA LEU A 255 -4.66 30.35 13.66
C LEU A 255 -4.40 30.56 15.15
N LEU A 256 -3.93 29.52 15.86
CA LEU A 256 -3.60 29.62 17.28
C LEU A 256 -2.44 30.60 17.53
N ALA A 257 -1.37 30.50 16.72
CA ALA A 257 -0.19 31.35 16.84
C ALA A 257 -0.47 32.83 16.56
N THR A 258 -1.47 33.16 15.74
CA THR A 258 -1.87 34.55 15.48
C THR A 258 -2.98 35.05 16.41
N TRP A 259 -3.97 34.22 16.70
CA TRP A 259 -5.17 34.62 17.44
C TRP A 259 -4.91 34.81 18.93
N ILE A 260 -4.19 33.87 19.57
CA ILE A 260 -3.88 33.93 21.01
C ILE A 260 -3.15 35.24 21.38
N PRO A 261 -1.97 35.56 20.80
CA PRO A 261 -1.26 36.78 21.15
C PRO A 261 -2.01 38.06 20.75
N ALA A 262 -2.73 38.05 19.61
CA ALA A 262 -3.49 39.20 19.16
C ALA A 262 -4.64 39.52 20.14
N ARG A 263 -5.34 38.49 20.64
CA ARG A 263 -6.42 38.66 21.61
C ARG A 263 -5.90 39.13 22.97
N LEU A 264 -4.79 38.57 23.44
CA LEU A 264 -4.14 39.01 24.68
C LEU A 264 -3.67 40.46 24.60
N ALA A 265 -3.06 40.85 23.48
CA ALA A 265 -2.63 42.24 23.24
C ALA A 265 -3.83 43.21 23.18
N ALA A 266 -4.95 42.79 22.61
CA ALA A 266 -6.14 43.62 22.49
C ALA A 266 -6.93 43.78 23.81
N GLY A 267 -6.71 42.89 24.78
CA GLY A 267 -7.32 42.94 26.12
C GLY A 267 -6.45 43.62 27.18
N THR A 268 -5.22 44.03 26.85
CA THR A 268 -4.33 44.75 27.78
C THR A 268 -4.53 46.26 27.64
N ASP A 269 -4.49 46.99 28.77
CA ASP A 269 -4.63 48.45 28.80
C ASP A 269 -3.57 49.11 27.87
N PRO A 270 -3.97 49.95 26.90
CA PRO A 270 -3.04 50.64 25.99
C PRO A 270 -1.90 51.37 26.73
N ALA A 271 -2.18 51.91 27.92
CA ALA A 271 -1.17 52.61 28.72
C ALA A 271 -0.06 51.67 29.25
N ALA A 272 -0.38 50.39 29.47
CA ALA A 272 0.58 49.36 29.87
C ALA A 272 1.39 48.79 28.68
N ILE A 273 0.91 48.96 27.45
CA ILE A 273 1.59 48.50 26.22
C ILE A 273 2.65 49.52 25.75
N LEU A 274 2.55 50.78 26.16
CA LEU A 274 3.40 51.90 25.74
C LEU A 274 4.51 52.27 26.73
N ARG A 275 4.52 51.69 27.94
CA ARG A 275 5.63 51.78 28.90
C ARG A 275 6.68 50.72 28.60
#